data_AF-A0A5J4Q5U8-F1
#
_entry.id   AF-A0A5J4Q5U8-F1
#
_cell.length_a   1.000
_cell.length_b   1.000
_cell.length_c   1.000
_cell.angle_alpha   90.00
_cell.angle_beta   90.00
_cell.angle_gamma   90.00
#
_symmetry.space_group_name_H-M   'P 1'
#
loop_
_entity.id
_entity.type
_entity.pdbx_description
1 polymer ?
#
loop_
_entity_poly.entity_id
_entity_poly.type
_entity_poly.pdbx_seq_one_letter_code
_entity_poly.pdbx_strand_id
1 'polypeptide(L)'
;MDETQEALKHVKGQFKTEKLKSTAADVGSSFIEGIGSIIGSSKVKIQQQEIENLKIENQKLAREVKNLKQNIQVLQKEHETAIDKLKQELKKIYDLFPYIKELLRMENLCRYLDFSESLTKMILKMKPVAFSGKLYSAEYQRKFETDNSVAEIKQHPTEQGKLRLTIDGVSDTNWFRQKYQEFQKSIGIHVRPKHETELHNKNKGIMM
;
A
#
# COMPACT_ATOMS: atom_id res chain seq x y z
N MET A 1 57.93 43.45 69.66
CA MET A 1 57.37 42.80 68.45
C MET A 1 58.33 42.82 67.26
N ASP A 2 59.52 43.43 67.37
CA ASP A 2 60.46 43.51 66.23
C ASP A 2 61.42 42.32 66.07
N GLU A 3 61.75 41.57 67.13
CA GLU A 3 62.66 40.42 67.03
C GLU A 3 62.05 39.23 66.26
N THR A 4 60.73 39.04 66.33
CA THR A 4 60.04 37.95 65.64
C THR A 4 59.94 38.15 64.13
N GLN A 5 59.96 39.39 63.65
CA GLN A 5 59.89 39.70 62.22
C GLN A 5 61.25 39.55 61.52
N GLU A 6 62.36 39.84 62.20
CA GLU A 6 63.70 39.62 61.66
C GLU A 6 64.06 38.13 61.56
N ALA A 7 63.71 37.34 62.59
CA ALA A 7 63.88 35.89 62.57
C ALA A 7 63.10 35.23 61.41
N LEU A 8 61.87 35.68 61.14
CA LEU A 8 61.05 35.18 60.01
C LEU A 8 61.66 35.53 58.65
N LYS A 9 62.24 36.72 58.48
CA LYS A 9 62.92 37.12 57.23
C LYS A 9 64.19 36.31 57.00
N HIS A 10 64.97 36.04 58.04
CA HIS A 10 66.18 35.22 57.95
C HIS A 10 65.86 33.76 57.63
N VAL A 11 64.89 33.16 58.32
CA VAL A 11 64.45 31.77 58.08
C VAL A 11 63.83 31.60 56.69
N LYS A 12 63.09 32.61 56.18
CA LYS A 12 62.55 32.58 54.81
C LYS A 12 63.64 32.76 53.75
N GLY A 13 64.66 33.56 54.03
CA GLY A 13 65.84 33.72 53.18
C GLY A 13 66.68 32.45 53.07
N GLN A 14 66.95 31.80 54.21
CA GLN A 14 67.64 30.51 54.27
C GLN A 14 66.83 29.38 53.66
N PHE A 15 65.52 29.29 53.91
CA PHE A 15 64.67 28.28 53.26
C PHE A 15 64.65 28.43 51.72
N LYS A 16 64.76 29.66 51.21
CA LYS A 16 64.78 29.93 49.76
C LYS A 16 66.15 29.70 49.11
N THR A 17 67.23 29.71 49.89
CA THR A 17 68.60 29.49 49.39
C THR A 17 69.16 28.10 49.67
N GLU A 18 68.71 27.40 50.72
CA GLU A 18 69.07 26.02 51.02
C GLU A 18 68.24 24.99 50.24
N LYS A 19 66.99 25.27 49.84
CA LYS A 19 66.21 24.37 48.96
C LYS A 19 66.55 24.44 47.46
N LEU A 20 67.47 25.31 47.04
CA LEU A 20 67.84 25.47 45.63
C LEU A 20 69.33 25.27 45.34
N LYS A 21 70.13 24.80 46.30
CA LYS A 21 71.59 24.61 46.10
C LYS A 21 72.13 23.19 46.20
N SER A 22 71.30 22.15 46.34
CA SER A 22 71.78 20.76 46.35
C SER A 22 71.18 19.83 45.29
N THR A 23 70.29 20.30 44.40
CA THR A 23 69.60 19.38 43.48
C THR A 23 69.15 20.08 42.19
N ALA A 24 70.07 20.73 41.49
CA ALA A 24 69.80 21.33 40.18
C ALA A 24 70.67 20.76 39.04
N ALA A 25 71.58 19.83 39.33
CA ALA A 25 72.43 19.20 38.32
C ALA A 25 72.04 17.75 37.96
N ASP A 26 71.39 16.99 38.87
CA ASP A 26 71.19 15.53 38.68
C ASP A 26 69.73 15.05 38.58
N VAL A 27 68.74 15.96 38.51
CA VAL A 27 67.33 15.58 38.26
C VAL A 27 66.84 16.07 36.87
N GLY A 28 67.72 16.71 36.11
CA GLY A 28 67.41 17.33 34.81
C GLY A 28 67.31 16.37 33.61
N SER A 29 67.65 15.08 33.74
CA SER A 29 67.62 14.12 32.63
C SER A 29 66.51 13.07 32.73
N SER A 30 66.00 12.77 33.93
CA SER A 30 65.11 11.60 34.11
C SER A 30 63.61 11.90 33.91
N PHE A 31 63.19 13.17 33.91
CA PHE A 31 61.78 13.52 33.67
C PHE A 31 61.48 13.95 32.22
N ILE A 32 62.48 14.36 31.44
CA ILE A 32 62.30 14.82 30.04
C ILE A 32 62.22 13.63 29.06
N GLU A 33 62.76 12.47 29.39
CA GLU A 33 62.58 11.24 28.60
C GLU A 33 61.32 10.43 28.96
N GLY A 34 60.71 10.70 30.14
CA GLY A 34 59.62 9.90 30.70
C GLY A 34 58.25 10.03 30.01
N ILE A 35 58.08 11.00 29.12
CA ILE A 35 56.86 11.16 28.29
C ILE A 35 57.19 11.09 26.78
N GLY A 36 58.45 10.79 26.43
CA GLY A 36 58.91 10.69 25.05
C GLY A 36 58.85 9.28 24.45
N SER A 37 58.64 8.23 25.26
CA SER A 37 58.85 6.82 24.84
C SER A 37 57.70 5.83 25.11
N ILE A 38 56.48 6.30 25.39
CA ILE A 38 55.30 5.44 25.12
C ILE A 38 54.97 5.59 23.64
N ILE A 39 55.86 4.98 22.86
CA ILE A 39 55.67 4.54 21.49
C ILE A 39 54.21 4.15 21.31
N GLY A 40 53.55 4.80 20.34
CA GLY A 40 52.31 4.32 19.77
C GLY A 40 52.50 2.85 19.37
N SER A 41 52.11 1.95 20.27
CA SER A 41 52.03 0.52 20.03
C SER A 41 51.38 0.33 18.66
N SER A 42 51.89 -0.58 17.83
CA SER A 42 51.36 -0.78 16.47
C SER A 42 49.83 -0.83 16.46
N LYS A 43 49.23 -1.38 17.52
CA LYS A 43 47.79 -1.41 17.81
C LYS A 43 47.11 -0.04 17.84
N VAL A 44 47.65 0.99 18.50
CA VAL A 44 47.04 2.34 18.55
C VAL A 44 47.05 3.00 17.17
N LYS A 45 48.14 2.86 16.40
CA LYS A 45 48.19 3.36 15.01
C LYS A 45 47.23 2.60 14.10
N ILE A 46 47.14 1.27 14.25
CA ILE A 46 46.19 0.43 13.52
C ILE A 46 44.74 0.84 13.85
N GLN A 47 44.42 1.05 15.13
CA GLN A 47 43.10 1.49 15.56
C GLN A 47 42.75 2.88 15.04
N GLN A 48 43.70 3.81 15.05
CA GLN A 48 43.48 5.15 14.49
C GLN A 48 43.19 5.10 12.99
N GLN A 49 43.89 4.23 12.26
CA GLN A 49 43.68 3.99 10.84
C GLN A 49 42.31 3.34 10.56
N GLU A 50 41.88 2.42 11.41
CA GLU A 50 40.57 1.77 11.31
C GLU A 50 39.43 2.78 11.57
N ILE A 51 39.59 3.68 12.55
CA ILE A 51 38.63 4.77 12.80
C ILE A 51 38.51 5.71 11.59
N GLU A 52 39.64 6.09 10.98
CA GLU A 52 39.66 6.89 9.75
C GLU A 52 38.93 6.18 8.60
N ASN A 53 39.22 4.90 8.38
CA ASN A 53 38.58 4.07 7.36
C ASN A 53 37.06 3.97 7.60
N LEU A 54 36.64 3.66 8.83
CA LEU A 54 35.22 3.61 9.22
C LEU A 54 34.52 4.95 9.04
N LYS A 55 35.21 6.07 9.28
CA LYS A 55 34.66 7.41 9.05
C LYS A 55 34.46 7.68 7.57
N ILE A 56 35.39 7.28 6.71
CA ILE A 56 35.27 7.38 5.25
C ILE A 56 34.11 6.51 4.75
N GLU A 57 34.01 5.27 5.24
CA GLU A 57 32.94 4.34 4.87
C GLU A 57 31.58 4.89 5.30
N ASN A 58 31.43 5.36 6.54
CA ASN A 58 30.20 6.01 7.01
C ASN A 58 29.80 7.21 6.16
N GLN A 59 30.75 8.04 5.74
CA GLN A 59 30.48 9.16 4.83
C GLN A 59 30.03 8.67 3.45
N LYS A 60 30.61 7.59 2.94
CA LYS A 60 30.20 6.97 1.68
C LYS A 60 28.77 6.41 1.77
N LEU A 61 28.46 5.64 2.81
CA LEU A 61 27.10 5.13 3.04
C LEU A 61 26.09 6.28 3.19
N ALA A 62 26.42 7.34 3.92
CA ALA A 62 25.54 8.50 4.06
C ALA A 62 25.22 9.16 2.71
N ARG A 63 26.20 9.24 1.79
CA ARG A 63 25.98 9.73 0.43
C ARG A 63 25.12 8.76 -0.38
N GLU A 64 25.36 7.46 -0.29
CA GLU A 64 24.57 6.44 -0.99
C GLU A 64 23.11 6.44 -0.52
N VAL A 65 22.87 6.49 0.79
CA VAL A 65 21.52 6.61 1.36
C VAL A 65 20.82 7.88 0.87
N LYS A 66 21.55 9.00 0.82
CA LYS A 66 21.01 10.26 0.28
C LYS A 66 20.62 10.12 -1.20
N ASN A 67 21.49 9.54 -2.01
CA ASN A 67 21.25 9.31 -3.44
C ASN A 67 20.07 8.35 -3.66
N LEU A 68 20.01 7.25 -2.92
CA LEU A 68 18.90 6.30 -2.96
C LEU A 68 17.58 6.96 -2.58
N LYS A 69 17.57 7.78 -1.53
CA LYS A 69 16.39 8.55 -1.12
C LYS A 69 15.92 9.51 -2.21
N GLN A 70 16.85 10.21 -2.86
CA GLN A 70 16.52 11.08 -4.00
C GLN A 70 15.96 10.28 -5.19
N ASN A 71 16.57 9.15 -5.52
CA ASN A 71 16.09 8.29 -6.60
C ASN A 71 14.68 7.74 -6.33
N ILE A 72 14.40 7.32 -5.08
CA ILE A 72 13.05 6.88 -4.69
C ILE A 72 12.04 8.01 -4.86
N GLN A 73 12.37 9.24 -4.46
CA GLN A 73 11.47 10.39 -4.62
C GLN A 73 11.19 10.71 -6.09
N VAL A 74 12.22 10.66 -6.94
CA VAL A 74 12.07 10.84 -8.39
C VAL A 74 11.17 9.75 -8.97
N LEU A 75 11.45 8.48 -8.65
CA LEU A 75 10.67 7.34 -9.14
C LEU A 75 9.21 7.39 -8.68
N GLN A 76 8.96 7.81 -7.44
CA GLN A 76 7.60 8.01 -6.92
C GLN A 76 6.85 9.09 -7.73
N LYS A 77 7.50 10.21 -8.03
CA LYS A 77 6.91 11.30 -8.81
C LYS A 77 6.64 10.88 -10.27
N GLU A 78 7.56 10.14 -10.87
CA GLU A 78 7.38 9.59 -12.23
C GLU A 78 6.22 8.60 -12.28
N HIS A 79 6.13 7.72 -11.27
CA HIS A 79 5.05 6.76 -11.15
C HIS A 79 3.69 7.44 -10.95
N GLU A 80 3.60 8.43 -10.07
CA GLU A 80 2.38 9.24 -9.89
C GLU A 80 1.96 9.92 -11.19
N THR A 81 2.92 10.54 -11.89
CA THR A 81 2.69 11.17 -13.20
C THR A 81 2.18 10.17 -14.24
N ALA A 82 2.73 8.96 -14.26
CA ALA A 82 2.30 7.90 -15.18
C ALA A 82 0.87 7.43 -14.87
N ILE A 83 0.53 7.24 -13.60
CA ILE A 83 -0.83 6.91 -13.16
C ILE A 83 -1.82 8.00 -13.58
N ASP A 84 -1.48 9.26 -13.38
CA ASP A 84 -2.37 10.37 -13.71
C ASP A 84 -2.62 10.48 -15.22
N LYS A 85 -1.59 10.27 -16.04
CA LYS A 85 -1.74 10.18 -17.49
C LYS A 85 -2.67 9.03 -17.89
N LEU A 86 -2.49 7.84 -17.30
CA LEU A 86 -3.36 6.69 -17.58
C LEU A 86 -4.81 6.96 -17.17
N LYS A 87 -5.05 7.59 -16.01
CA LYS A 87 -6.38 8.01 -15.57
C LYS A 87 -7.02 9.00 -16.53
N GLN A 88 -6.24 9.95 -17.07
CA GLN A 88 -6.72 10.93 -18.05
C GLN A 88 -7.11 10.25 -19.37
N GLU A 89 -6.29 9.34 -19.90
CA GLU A 89 -6.63 8.59 -21.10
C GLU A 89 -7.86 7.70 -20.90
N LEU A 90 -7.97 7.03 -19.74
CA LEU A 90 -9.15 6.24 -19.41
C LEU A 90 -10.41 7.11 -19.31
N LYS A 91 -10.31 8.30 -18.69
CA LYS A 91 -11.41 9.27 -18.63
C LYS A 91 -11.82 9.70 -20.04
N LYS A 92 -10.86 9.99 -20.92
CA LYS A 92 -11.14 10.33 -22.32
C LYS A 92 -11.88 9.21 -23.05
N ILE A 93 -11.46 7.95 -22.88
CA ILE A 93 -12.18 6.79 -23.44
C ILE A 93 -13.63 6.76 -22.93
N TYR A 94 -13.81 6.96 -21.63
CA TYR A 94 -15.12 6.96 -20.98
C TYR A 94 -16.03 8.13 -21.37
N ASP A 95 -15.46 9.27 -21.71
CA ASP A 95 -16.19 10.45 -22.18
C ASP A 95 -16.56 10.32 -23.66
N LEU A 96 -15.65 9.78 -24.50
CA LEU A 96 -15.90 9.54 -25.92
C LEU A 96 -16.81 8.33 -26.17
N PHE A 97 -16.73 7.30 -25.33
CA PHE A 97 -17.44 6.04 -25.48
C PHE A 97 -18.19 5.69 -24.19
N PRO A 98 -19.28 6.41 -23.86
CA PRO A 98 -20.03 6.20 -22.62
C PRO A 98 -20.60 4.77 -22.52
N TYR A 99 -20.83 4.12 -23.66
CA TYR A 99 -21.29 2.74 -23.74
C TYR A 99 -20.32 1.72 -23.11
N ILE A 100 -19.01 2.00 -23.10
CA ILE A 100 -18.00 1.12 -22.47
C ILE A 100 -18.26 0.98 -20.97
N LYS A 101 -18.74 2.03 -20.29
CA LYS A 101 -19.08 1.97 -18.86
C LYS A 101 -20.16 0.93 -18.58
N GLU A 102 -21.16 0.83 -19.46
CA GLU A 102 -22.22 -0.16 -19.33
C GLU A 102 -21.76 -1.58 -19.66
N LEU A 103 -20.88 -1.75 -20.65
CA LEU A 103 -20.26 -3.05 -20.93
C LEU A 103 -19.40 -3.53 -19.75
N LEU A 104 -18.62 -2.65 -19.11
CA LEU A 104 -17.85 -2.97 -17.90
C LEU A 104 -18.77 -3.33 -16.72
N ARG A 105 -19.90 -2.63 -16.58
CA ARG A 105 -20.91 -3.00 -15.58
C ARG A 105 -21.49 -4.40 -15.82
N MET A 106 -21.77 -4.74 -17.08
CA MET A 106 -22.24 -6.08 -17.45
C MET A 106 -21.17 -7.15 -17.23
N GLU A 107 -19.91 -6.86 -17.55
CA GLU A 107 -18.78 -7.75 -17.31
C GLU A 107 -18.64 -8.07 -15.82
N ASN A 108 -18.71 -7.05 -14.95
CA ASN A 108 -18.70 -7.22 -13.51
C ASN A 108 -19.89 -8.06 -13.02
N LEU A 109 -21.09 -7.86 -13.58
CA LEU A 109 -22.27 -8.67 -13.27
C LEU A 109 -22.05 -10.13 -13.66
N CYS A 110 -21.54 -10.40 -14.87
CA CYS A 110 -21.26 -11.77 -15.31
C CYS A 110 -20.27 -12.46 -14.37
N ARG A 111 -19.18 -11.78 -13.98
CA ARG A 111 -18.22 -12.30 -13.01
C ARG A 111 -18.86 -12.59 -11.65
N TYR A 112 -19.73 -11.70 -11.18
CA TYR A 112 -20.43 -11.86 -9.90
C TYR A 112 -21.37 -13.08 -9.88
N LEU A 113 -21.95 -13.42 -11.04
CA LEU A 113 -22.80 -14.59 -11.22
C LEU A 113 -22.01 -15.88 -11.52
N ASP A 114 -20.67 -15.85 -11.40
CA ASP A 114 -19.75 -16.94 -11.72
C ASP A 114 -19.76 -17.40 -13.19
N PHE A 115 -20.11 -16.52 -14.15
CA PHE A 115 -19.83 -16.81 -15.56
C PHE A 115 -18.32 -16.91 -15.78
N SER A 116 -17.88 -17.90 -16.58
CA SER A 116 -16.47 -18.02 -16.95
C SER A 116 -16.00 -16.82 -17.77
N GLU A 117 -14.70 -16.53 -17.77
CA GLU A 117 -14.14 -15.41 -18.54
C GLU A 117 -14.42 -15.57 -20.05
N SER A 118 -14.31 -16.80 -20.57
CA SER A 118 -14.58 -17.11 -21.97
C SER A 118 -16.04 -16.85 -22.34
N LEU A 119 -16.98 -17.29 -21.49
CA LEU A 119 -18.41 -17.10 -21.70
C LEU A 119 -18.79 -15.62 -21.57
N THR A 120 -18.25 -14.92 -20.57
CA THR A 120 -18.43 -13.48 -20.39
C THR A 120 -17.99 -12.69 -21.64
N LYS A 121 -16.82 -13.01 -22.20
CA LYS A 121 -16.34 -12.39 -23.45
C LYS A 121 -17.27 -12.66 -24.63
N MET A 122 -17.90 -13.84 -24.71
CA MET A 122 -18.87 -14.14 -25.76
C MET A 122 -20.17 -13.36 -25.57
N ILE A 123 -20.71 -13.33 -24.35
CA ILE A 123 -21.96 -12.62 -24.02
C ILE A 123 -21.82 -11.09 -24.26
N LEU A 124 -20.65 -10.51 -23.95
CA LEU A 124 -20.37 -9.08 -24.19
C LEU A 124 -20.35 -8.69 -25.68
N LYS A 125 -20.31 -9.66 -26.61
CA LYS A 125 -20.51 -9.41 -28.05
C LYS A 125 -21.98 -9.15 -28.41
N MET A 126 -22.88 -9.14 -27.42
CA MET A 126 -24.31 -8.91 -27.57
C MET A 126 -25.00 -9.88 -28.52
N LYS A 127 -24.53 -11.13 -28.52
CA LYS A 127 -25.17 -12.23 -29.22
C LYS A 127 -25.67 -13.23 -28.17
N PRO A 128 -26.81 -13.89 -28.40
CA PRO A 128 -27.23 -15.01 -27.57
C PRO A 128 -26.14 -16.09 -27.55
N VAL A 129 -25.79 -16.58 -26.36
CA VAL A 129 -24.80 -17.64 -26.17
C VAL A 129 -25.43 -18.77 -25.35
N ALA A 130 -25.55 -19.94 -25.96
CA ALA A 130 -25.94 -21.15 -25.25
C ALA A 130 -24.79 -21.61 -24.33
N PHE A 131 -25.13 -22.07 -23.13
CA PHE A 131 -24.16 -22.57 -22.16
C PHE A 131 -24.77 -23.63 -21.24
N SER A 132 -23.86 -24.43 -20.68
CA SER A 132 -24.14 -25.40 -19.62
C SER A 132 -23.18 -25.13 -18.47
N GLY A 133 -23.64 -25.27 -17.24
CA GLY A 133 -22.82 -25.07 -16.05
C GLY A 133 -23.59 -24.55 -14.85
N LYS A 134 -22.84 -23.99 -13.89
CA LYS A 134 -23.37 -23.50 -12.62
C LYS A 134 -23.19 -22.00 -12.49
N LEU A 135 -24.27 -21.30 -12.18
CA LEU A 135 -24.25 -19.87 -11.89
C LEU A 135 -24.50 -19.63 -10.41
N TYR A 136 -23.82 -18.63 -9.84
CA TYR A 136 -23.99 -18.25 -8.45
C TYR A 136 -25.08 -17.19 -8.29
N SER A 137 -25.99 -17.41 -7.35
CA SER A 137 -26.96 -16.41 -6.89
C SER A 137 -26.57 -15.95 -5.50
N ALA A 138 -26.28 -14.66 -5.37
CA ALA A 138 -26.07 -14.04 -4.07
C ALA A 138 -27.38 -13.88 -3.27
N GLU A 139 -28.51 -13.68 -3.94
CA GLU A 139 -29.83 -13.57 -3.30
C GLU A 139 -30.17 -14.86 -2.52
N TYR A 140 -29.88 -16.02 -3.12
CA TYR A 140 -30.12 -17.33 -2.51
C TYR A 140 -28.87 -17.99 -1.93
N GLN A 141 -27.74 -17.28 -1.94
CA GLN A 141 -26.40 -17.71 -1.46
C GLN A 141 -25.99 -19.11 -1.94
N ARG A 142 -26.24 -19.43 -3.21
CA ARG A 142 -26.00 -20.76 -3.75
C ARG A 142 -25.82 -20.79 -5.25
N LYS A 143 -25.32 -21.92 -5.75
CA LYS A 143 -25.20 -22.19 -7.18
C LYS A 143 -26.41 -22.93 -7.72
N PHE A 144 -26.81 -22.59 -8.94
CA PHE A 144 -27.86 -23.24 -9.72
C PHE A 144 -27.27 -23.76 -11.02
N GLU A 145 -27.62 -24.99 -11.37
CA GLU A 145 -27.12 -25.68 -12.57
C GLU A 145 -28.11 -25.55 -13.72
N THR A 146 -27.58 -25.53 -14.94
CA THR A 146 -28.33 -25.60 -16.18
C THR A 146 -27.53 -26.35 -17.23
N ASP A 147 -28.22 -27.18 -18.02
CA ASP A 147 -27.60 -27.97 -19.07
C ASP A 147 -27.71 -27.31 -20.45
N ASN A 148 -28.65 -26.37 -20.63
CA ASN A 148 -28.86 -25.70 -21.91
C ASN A 148 -29.63 -24.39 -21.72
N SER A 149 -28.99 -23.41 -21.07
CA SER A 149 -29.55 -22.06 -21.00
C SER A 149 -28.90 -21.16 -22.04
N VAL A 150 -29.60 -20.09 -22.40
CA VAL A 150 -29.10 -19.06 -23.32
C VAL A 150 -28.93 -17.75 -22.57
N ALA A 151 -27.70 -17.25 -22.48
CA ALA A 151 -27.38 -15.95 -21.91
C ALA A 151 -27.24 -14.89 -23.01
N GLU A 152 -27.79 -13.69 -22.77
CA GLU A 152 -27.75 -12.58 -23.71
C GLU A 152 -27.73 -11.25 -22.95
N ILE A 153 -26.91 -10.29 -23.40
CA ILE A 153 -27.02 -8.89 -22.98
C ILE A 153 -27.77 -8.13 -24.07
N LYS A 154 -28.81 -7.40 -23.66
CA LYS A 154 -29.61 -6.52 -24.53
C LYS A 154 -29.86 -5.18 -23.86
N GLN A 155 -30.40 -4.24 -24.63
CA GLN A 155 -30.84 -2.93 -24.10
C GLN A 155 -31.91 -3.14 -23.04
N HIS A 156 -31.84 -2.34 -21.97
CA HIS A 156 -32.85 -2.35 -20.92
C HIS A 156 -34.19 -1.88 -21.51
N PRO A 157 -35.32 -2.58 -21.24
CA PRO A 157 -36.59 -2.27 -21.89
C PRO A 157 -37.14 -0.88 -21.55
N THR A 158 -36.78 -0.33 -20.39
CA THR A 158 -37.31 0.95 -19.87
C THR A 158 -36.25 2.02 -19.64
N GLU A 159 -34.96 1.65 -19.59
CA GLU A 159 -33.88 2.58 -19.22
C GLU A 159 -32.96 2.79 -20.42
N GLN A 160 -33.05 3.96 -21.05
CA GLN A 160 -32.29 4.26 -22.25
C GLN A 160 -30.78 4.22 -21.97
N GLY A 161 -30.04 3.54 -22.84
CA GLY A 161 -28.58 3.42 -22.75
C GLY A 161 -28.10 2.46 -21.67
N LYS A 162 -29.00 1.82 -20.91
CA LYS A 162 -28.66 0.76 -19.95
C LYS A 162 -28.76 -0.62 -20.60
N LEU A 163 -27.95 -1.54 -20.09
CA LEU A 163 -27.95 -2.93 -20.50
C LEU A 163 -28.56 -3.84 -19.42
N ARG A 164 -29.18 -4.93 -19.87
CA ARG A 164 -29.71 -6.00 -19.02
C ARG A 164 -29.18 -7.34 -19.49
N LEU A 165 -28.72 -8.16 -18.55
CA LEU A 165 -28.46 -9.57 -18.78
C LEU A 165 -29.78 -10.34 -18.69
N THR A 166 -30.02 -11.21 -19.66
CA THR A 166 -31.11 -12.17 -19.64
C THR A 166 -30.61 -13.58 -19.80
N ILE A 167 -31.26 -14.52 -19.11
CA ILE A 167 -31.01 -15.95 -19.21
C ILE A 167 -32.35 -16.59 -19.56
N ASP A 168 -32.42 -17.35 -20.65
CA ASP A 168 -33.65 -17.96 -21.18
C ASP A 168 -34.77 -16.94 -21.42
N GLY A 169 -34.39 -15.75 -21.88
CA GLY A 169 -35.30 -14.66 -22.23
C GLY A 169 -35.81 -13.81 -21.07
N VAL A 170 -35.65 -14.26 -19.82
CA VAL A 170 -36.02 -13.52 -18.60
C VAL A 170 -34.80 -12.81 -17.98
N SER A 171 -35.00 -11.79 -17.15
CA SER A 171 -33.89 -11.15 -16.41
C SER A 171 -33.16 -12.17 -15.52
N ASP A 172 -31.85 -12.02 -15.35
CA ASP A 172 -31.01 -12.84 -14.49
C ASP A 172 -31.62 -13.09 -13.10
N THR A 173 -32.16 -12.05 -12.45
CA THR A 173 -32.84 -12.16 -11.15
C THR A 173 -34.06 -13.09 -11.19
N ASN A 174 -34.87 -12.98 -12.24
CA ASN A 174 -36.06 -13.81 -12.40
C ASN A 174 -35.69 -15.25 -12.75
N TRP A 175 -34.62 -15.45 -13.52
CA TRP A 175 -34.09 -16.78 -13.81
C TRP A 175 -33.65 -17.50 -12.52
N PHE A 176 -32.90 -16.82 -11.65
CA PHE A 176 -32.53 -17.39 -10.34
C PHE A 176 -33.74 -17.66 -9.45
N ARG A 177 -34.74 -16.77 -9.46
CA ARG A 177 -36.00 -16.97 -8.72
C ARG A 177 -36.72 -18.24 -9.20
N GLN A 178 -36.80 -18.46 -10.52
CA GLN A 178 -37.38 -19.66 -11.10
C GLN A 178 -36.58 -20.92 -10.69
N LYS A 179 -35.26 -20.90 -10.84
CA LYS A 179 -34.38 -22.01 -10.41
C LYS A 179 -34.50 -22.32 -8.92
N TYR A 180 -34.67 -21.30 -8.09
CA TYR A 180 -34.89 -21.49 -6.66
C TYR A 180 -36.25 -22.13 -6.37
N GLN A 181 -37.31 -21.71 -7.05
CA GLN A 181 -38.63 -22.34 -6.93
C GLN A 181 -38.63 -23.80 -7.40
N GLU A 182 -37.94 -24.11 -8.50
CA GLU A 182 -37.74 -25.49 -8.97
C GLU A 182 -37.03 -26.34 -7.91
N PHE A 183 -35.95 -25.80 -7.33
CA PHE A 183 -35.24 -26.45 -6.23
C PHE A 183 -36.15 -26.67 -5.01
N GLN A 184 -36.93 -25.66 -4.61
CA GLN A 184 -37.84 -25.78 -3.46
C GLN A 184 -38.87 -26.89 -3.67
N LYS A 185 -39.45 -26.97 -4.88
CA LYS A 185 -40.38 -28.04 -5.25
C LYS A 185 -39.72 -29.41 -5.22
N SER A 186 -38.48 -29.55 -5.69
CA SER A 186 -37.78 -30.84 -5.69
C SER A 186 -37.47 -31.36 -4.29
N ILE A 187 -37.39 -30.48 -3.29
CA ILE A 187 -37.25 -30.84 -1.87
C ILE A 187 -38.57 -30.81 -1.07
N GLY A 188 -39.71 -30.73 -1.75
CA GLY A 188 -41.04 -30.80 -1.12
C GLY A 188 -41.54 -29.51 -0.44
N ILE A 189 -40.87 -28.37 -0.65
CA ILE A 189 -41.29 -27.07 -0.12
C ILE A 189 -42.22 -26.39 -1.12
N HIS A 190 -43.49 -26.22 -0.76
CA HIS A 190 -44.48 -25.46 -1.54
C HIS A 190 -44.51 -23.99 -1.09
N VAL A 191 -43.87 -23.09 -1.85
CA VAL A 191 -43.96 -21.64 -1.62
C VAL A 191 -45.09 -21.06 -2.48
N ARG A 192 -46.09 -20.44 -1.85
CA ARG A 192 -47.12 -19.66 -2.59
C ARG A 192 -46.47 -18.39 -3.14
N PRO A 193 -46.67 -18.03 -4.43
CA PRO A 193 -46.19 -16.76 -4.93
C PRO A 193 -46.86 -15.60 -4.17
N LYS A 194 -46.06 -14.67 -3.64
CA LYS A 194 -46.58 -13.38 -3.19
C LYS A 194 -46.95 -12.58 -4.44
N HIS A 195 -48.23 -12.31 -4.63
CA HIS A 195 -48.72 -11.35 -5.63
C HIS A 195 -48.05 -9.99 -5.36
N GLU A 196 -47.44 -9.41 -6.40
CA GLU A 196 -47.05 -8.00 -6.40
C GLU A 196 -48.32 -7.15 -6.27
N THR A 197 -48.38 -6.37 -5.19
CA THR A 197 -49.50 -5.51 -4.85
C THR A 197 -49.66 -4.39 -5.88
N GLU A 198 -50.82 -4.38 -6.54
CA GLU A 198 -51.59 -3.25 -7.03
C GLU A 198 -50.88 -1.88 -7.14
N LEU A 199 -50.41 -1.55 -8.36
CA LEU A 199 -50.33 -0.18 -8.84
C LEU A 199 -51.23 -0.03 -10.07
N HIS A 200 -52.53 -0.21 -9.86
CA HIS A 200 -53.56 0.26 -10.79
C HIS A 200 -54.84 0.60 -10.01
N ASN A 201 -54.76 1.59 -9.13
CA ASN A 201 -55.96 2.21 -8.58
C ASN A 201 -55.76 3.70 -8.27
N LYS A 202 -55.60 4.49 -9.33
CA LYS A 202 -55.99 5.91 -9.35
C LYS A 202 -56.49 6.22 -10.75
N ASN A 203 -57.81 6.18 -10.92
CA ASN A 203 -58.61 7.08 -11.78
C ASN A 203 -60.00 6.49 -12.06
N LYS A 204 -60.88 6.51 -11.06
CA LYS A 204 -62.33 6.70 -11.27
C LYS A 204 -62.91 7.40 -10.04
N GLY A 205 -62.97 8.72 -10.11
CA GLY A 205 -63.54 9.54 -9.04
C GLY A 205 -63.41 11.02 -9.32
N ILE A 206 -64.02 11.51 -10.41
CA ILE A 206 -64.57 12.86 -10.47
C ILE A 206 -65.88 12.77 -11.25
N MET A 207 -67.00 12.81 -10.52
CA MET A 207 -68.29 13.28 -11.03
C MET A 207 -68.20 14.80 -11.17
N MET A 208 -68.52 15.31 -12.36
CA MET A 208 -69.23 16.57 -12.57
C MET A 208 -70.14 16.39 -13.78
#